data_AF-A0A957X1G8-F1
#
_entry.id   AF-A0A957X1G8-F1
#
_cell.length_a   1.000
_cell.length_b   1.000
_cell.length_c   1.000
_cell.angle_alpha   90.00
_cell.angle_beta   90.00
_cell.angle_gamma   90.00
#
_symmetry.space_group_name_H-M   'P 1'
#
loop_
_entity.id
_entity.type
_entity.pdbx_description
1 polymer ?
#
loop_
_entity_poly.entity_id
_entity_poly.type
_entity_poly.pdbx_seq_one_letter_code
_entity_poly.pdbx_strand_id
1 'polypeptide(L)'
;EAGYKVAVAEQISEPGNGLVEREVRRVVTKGTIVEPGLLDEKRNNYLMAVAVDGRGETAGIAYCDITTGEFATTQITAASRSELERRIGEELSRLQPSELVPVDWEPRESDLFGLIDSMGPVISTVEAWQVATDTATTILQRHFQVSTLDGFGLQGRLQATRAAAAVVAYLREMQPGALTQLTSLHSYHVGEFMTLDESTRRNLELTETIRSHDAKGSLLGVLDRTQTPMGGRLLRRWLSQPLLNVAAINRRLDAVQAFVDDTPLRLELREQLNGLGDLERWTNRVVQGVALPRDLVGIREVLCKVPAVKELMEQENPGAAAAGFADSTDAPLAPFRHAIATLI
;
A
#
# COMPACT_ATOMS: atom_id res chain seq x y z
N GLU A 1 10.12 10.45 12.55
CA GLU A 1 9.04 11.31 13.06
C GLU A 1 9.13 12.75 12.55
N ALA A 2 10.24 13.48 12.76
CA ALA A 2 10.40 14.88 12.35
C ALA A 2 10.54 15.17 10.83
N GLY A 3 10.27 14.19 9.95
CA GLY A 3 10.27 14.38 8.49
C GLY A 3 11.64 14.53 7.82
N TYR A 4 12.75 14.32 8.55
CA TYR A 4 14.10 14.39 7.97
C TYR A 4 14.42 13.19 7.06
N LYS A 5 15.17 13.45 5.99
CA LYS A 5 15.81 12.42 5.15
C LYS A 5 17.17 12.07 5.73
N VAL A 6 17.47 10.78 5.86
CA VAL A 6 18.72 10.30 6.46
C VAL A 6 19.45 9.38 5.49
N ALA A 7 20.60 9.82 4.98
CA ALA A 7 21.47 9.00 4.16
C ALA A 7 22.21 7.97 5.02
N VAL A 8 22.12 6.69 4.64
CA VAL A 8 22.83 5.59 5.29
C VAL A 8 24.04 5.23 4.43
N ALA A 9 25.22 5.59 4.91
CA ALA A 9 26.48 5.25 4.27
C ALA A 9 27.07 3.98 4.87
N GLU A 10 27.39 3.01 4.03
CA GLU A 10 28.06 1.76 4.42
C GLU A 10 29.50 1.74 3.90
N GLN A 11 30.37 1.05 4.62
CA GLN A 11 31.74 0.82 4.21
C GLN A 11 31.78 -0.31 3.19
N ILE A 12 32.44 -0.08 2.06
CA ILE A 12 32.57 -1.07 0.97
C ILE A 12 33.88 -1.84 1.06
N SER A 13 34.96 -1.18 1.49
CA SER A 13 36.29 -1.79 1.56
C SER A 13 36.50 -2.61 2.84
N GLU A 14 37.36 -3.62 2.77
CA GLU A 14 37.81 -4.38 3.94
C GLU A 14 38.37 -3.45 5.05
N PRO A 15 38.18 -3.79 6.34
CA PRO A 15 38.72 -3.00 7.44
C PRO A 15 40.26 -2.97 7.39
N GLY A 16 40.84 -1.78 7.46
CA GLY A 16 42.29 -1.60 7.42
C GLY A 16 42.75 -0.30 8.07
N ASN A 17 44.06 -0.15 8.21
CA ASN A 17 44.67 1.09 8.73
C ASN A 17 44.72 2.14 7.61
N GLY A 18 43.66 2.93 7.48
CA GLY A 18 43.58 4.00 6.47
C GLY A 18 42.15 4.54 6.29
N LEU A 19 42.00 5.47 5.33
CA LEU A 19 40.68 5.90 4.88
C LEU A 19 40.01 4.73 4.17
N VAL A 20 38.78 4.44 4.57
CA VAL A 20 37.94 3.39 3.99
C VAL A 20 36.91 4.00 3.06
N GLU A 21 36.62 3.31 1.96
CA GLU A 21 35.63 3.76 0.99
C GLU A 21 34.21 3.55 1.54
N ARG A 22 33.38 4.59 1.42
CA ARG A 22 31.99 4.58 1.89
C ARG A 22 31.06 5.06 0.79
N GLU A 23 29.97 4.35 0.59
CA GLU A 23 28.92 4.72 -0.35
C GLU A 23 27.58 4.86 0.39
N VAL A 24 26.77 5.82 -0.05
CA VAL A 24 25.38 5.92 0.40
C VAL A 24 24.59 4.79 -0.24
N ARG A 25 24.26 3.77 0.55
CA ARG A 25 23.51 2.61 0.07
C ARG A 25 22.03 2.92 -0.11
N ARG A 26 21.49 3.80 0.74
CA ARG A 26 20.09 4.22 0.73
C ARG A 26 19.88 5.52 1.50
N VAL A 27 18.73 6.15 1.27
CA VAL A 27 18.23 7.30 2.00
C VAL A 27 16.88 6.95 2.63
N VAL A 28 16.84 6.97 3.96
CA VAL A 28 15.61 6.75 4.72
C VAL A 28 14.79 8.03 4.68
N THR A 29 13.57 7.91 4.15
CA THR A 29 12.57 8.98 4.07
C THR A 29 11.27 8.46 4.72
N LYS A 30 10.30 9.34 4.97
CA LYS A 30 9.10 8.98 5.75
C LYS A 30 8.27 7.91 5.04
N GLY A 31 8.20 7.95 3.71
CA GLY A 31 7.54 6.97 2.84
C GLY A 31 8.40 5.75 2.47
N THR A 32 9.69 5.71 2.87
CA THR A 32 10.61 4.61 2.53
C THR A 32 11.12 3.81 3.74
N ILE A 33 10.44 3.92 4.88
CA ILE A 33 10.75 3.16 6.10
C ILE A 33 10.37 1.69 5.92
N VAL A 34 11.29 0.79 6.30
CA VAL A 34 11.07 -0.68 6.28
C VAL A 34 11.33 -1.34 7.64
N GLU A 35 11.88 -0.57 8.58
CA GLU A 35 12.25 -1.01 9.91
C GLU A 35 11.00 -1.18 10.79
N PRO A 36 10.76 -2.37 11.39
CA PRO A 36 9.55 -2.63 12.16
C PRO A 36 9.33 -1.68 13.34
N GLY A 37 10.41 -1.24 13.99
CA GLY A 37 10.32 -0.34 15.15
C GLY A 37 9.91 1.10 14.79
N LEU A 38 9.82 1.43 13.51
CA LEU A 38 9.45 2.75 13.00
C LEU A 38 8.10 2.75 12.27
N LEU A 39 7.40 1.61 12.25
CA LEU A 39 6.14 1.41 11.54
C LEU A 39 5.06 0.96 12.53
N ASP A 40 3.85 1.46 12.32
CA ASP A 40 2.66 0.85 12.92
C ASP A 40 2.38 -0.47 12.18
N GLU A 41 2.23 -1.55 12.94
CA GLU A 41 1.98 -2.90 12.41
C GLU A 41 0.64 -2.98 11.65
N LYS A 42 -0.40 -2.25 12.07
CA LYS A 42 -1.75 -2.32 11.49
C LYS A 42 -2.08 -1.15 10.57
N ARG A 43 -1.08 -0.36 10.17
CA ARG A 43 -1.24 0.76 9.23
C ARG A 43 -0.23 0.65 8.10
N ASN A 44 -0.70 0.94 6.89
CA ASN A 44 0.17 1.09 5.72
C ASN A 44 0.99 2.39 5.82
N ASN A 45 2.19 2.38 5.24
CA ASN A 45 3.06 3.55 5.17
C ASN A 45 3.23 3.97 3.71
N TYR A 46 2.31 4.79 3.21
CA TYR A 46 2.22 5.09 1.79
C TYR A 46 3.15 6.24 1.37
N LEU A 47 3.92 5.98 0.31
CA LEU A 47 4.47 7.00 -0.58
C LEU A 47 3.47 7.23 -1.72
N MET A 48 3.08 8.47 -1.95
CA MET A 48 2.13 8.84 -3.01
C MET A 48 2.74 9.86 -3.96
N ALA A 49 2.49 9.73 -5.25
CA ALA A 49 2.79 10.73 -6.26
C ALA A 49 1.51 11.22 -6.92
N VAL A 50 1.46 12.53 -7.22
CA VAL A 50 0.36 13.18 -7.92
C VAL A 50 0.93 13.95 -9.09
N ALA A 51 0.54 13.56 -10.30
CA ALA A 51 0.95 14.23 -11.54
C ALA A 51 -0.25 14.94 -12.17
N VAL A 52 -0.17 16.24 -12.37
CA VAL A 52 -1.25 17.04 -12.98
C VAL A 52 -0.82 17.45 -14.39
N ASP A 53 -1.77 17.46 -15.33
CA ASP A 53 -1.50 17.97 -16.68
C ASP A 53 -1.41 19.51 -16.71
N GLY A 54 -0.78 20.05 -17.76
CA GLY A 54 -0.60 21.50 -17.88
C GLY A 54 -1.91 22.30 -18.02
N ARG A 55 -3.07 21.63 -18.19
CA ARG A 55 -4.39 22.27 -18.26
C ARG A 55 -5.11 22.27 -16.91
N GLY A 56 -4.69 21.44 -15.96
CA GLY A 56 -5.39 21.22 -14.70
C GLY A 56 -6.72 20.49 -14.86
N GLU A 57 -6.85 19.65 -15.89
CA GLU A 57 -8.08 18.89 -16.22
C GLU A 57 -7.93 17.40 -15.88
N THR A 58 -6.70 16.89 -15.91
CA THR A 58 -6.38 15.49 -15.64
C THR A 58 -5.27 15.36 -14.60
N ALA A 59 -5.47 14.45 -13.65
CA ALA A 59 -4.46 14.07 -12.67
C ALA A 59 -4.26 12.56 -12.66
N GLY A 60 -3.01 12.15 -12.48
CA GLY A 60 -2.63 10.79 -12.16
C GLY A 60 -2.25 10.70 -10.70
N ILE A 61 -2.71 9.64 -10.05
CA ILE A 61 -2.33 9.32 -8.69
C ILE A 61 -1.67 7.96 -8.73
N ALA A 62 -0.50 7.84 -8.12
CA ALA A 62 0.12 6.55 -7.86
C ALA A 62 0.57 6.49 -6.41
N TYR A 63 0.48 5.32 -5.80
CA TYR A 63 0.94 5.14 -4.43
C TYR A 63 1.49 3.73 -4.24
N CYS A 64 2.44 3.59 -3.33
CA CYS A 64 2.99 2.31 -2.94
C CYS A 64 3.23 2.20 -1.44
N ASP A 65 3.21 0.96 -0.94
CA ASP A 65 3.76 0.62 0.37
C ASP A 65 4.87 -0.41 0.15
N ILE A 66 6.12 0.08 0.22
CA ILE A 66 7.32 -0.73 -0.02
C ILE A 66 7.54 -1.85 1.00
N THR A 67 6.78 -1.86 2.10
CA THR A 67 6.83 -2.91 3.13
C THR A 67 5.91 -4.07 2.79
N THR A 68 4.97 -3.86 1.87
CA THR A 68 3.97 -4.86 1.43
C THR A 68 4.14 -5.27 -0.02
N GLY A 69 4.77 -4.43 -0.85
CA GLY A 69 4.83 -4.59 -2.30
C GLY A 69 3.61 -4.03 -3.02
N GLU A 70 2.65 -3.43 -2.29
CA GLU A 70 1.51 -2.76 -2.89
C GLU A 70 1.98 -1.61 -3.79
N PHE A 71 1.50 -1.60 -5.03
CA PHE A 71 1.68 -0.49 -5.96
C PHE A 71 0.45 -0.36 -6.86
N ALA A 72 -0.17 0.81 -6.82
CA ALA A 72 -1.41 1.07 -7.54
C ALA A 72 -1.45 2.48 -8.12
N THR A 73 -2.24 2.65 -9.19
CA THR A 73 -2.41 3.93 -9.87
C THR A 73 -3.79 4.15 -10.46
N THR A 74 -4.21 5.40 -10.57
CA THR A 74 -5.46 5.80 -11.22
C THR A 74 -5.29 7.10 -11.98
N GLN A 75 -6.19 7.36 -12.92
CA GLN A 75 -6.30 8.64 -13.61
C GLN A 75 -7.69 9.24 -13.36
N ILE A 76 -7.68 10.52 -13.02
CA ILE A 76 -8.84 11.33 -12.72
C ILE A 76 -8.92 12.41 -13.79
N THR A 77 -10.04 12.48 -14.51
CA THR A 77 -10.37 13.60 -15.39
C THR A 77 -11.58 14.31 -14.80
N ALA A 78 -11.56 15.64 -14.80
CA ALA A 78 -12.60 16.48 -14.22
C ALA A 78 -12.99 17.61 -15.17
N ALA A 79 -14.18 18.17 -15.00
CA ALA A 79 -14.67 19.27 -15.84
C ALA A 79 -14.09 20.63 -15.43
N SER A 80 -13.53 20.73 -14.23
CA SER A 80 -12.86 21.93 -13.72
C SER A 80 -11.68 21.57 -12.82
N ARG A 81 -10.76 22.53 -12.64
CA ARG A 81 -9.66 22.42 -11.67
C ARG A 81 -10.16 22.19 -10.24
N SER A 82 -11.23 22.86 -9.83
CA SER A 82 -11.81 22.69 -8.49
C SER A 82 -12.34 21.28 -8.26
N GLU A 83 -12.99 20.67 -9.27
CA GLU A 83 -13.43 19.28 -9.20
C GLU A 83 -12.25 18.32 -9.19
N LEU A 84 -11.21 18.60 -9.99
CA LEU A 84 -9.98 17.81 -10.00
C LEU A 84 -9.32 17.79 -8.62
N GLU A 85 -9.11 18.96 -8.02
CA GLU A 85 -8.53 19.12 -6.68
C GLU A 85 -9.40 18.43 -5.63
N ARG A 86 -10.73 18.58 -5.68
CA ARG A 86 -11.63 17.85 -4.77
C ARG A 86 -11.40 16.34 -4.82
N ARG A 87 -11.29 15.75 -6.02
CA ARG A 87 -11.07 14.31 -6.20
C ARG A 87 -9.66 13.86 -5.79
N ILE A 88 -8.65 14.71 -5.97
CA ILE A 88 -7.31 14.46 -5.39
C ILE A 88 -7.38 14.47 -3.86
N GLY A 89 -8.12 15.41 -3.26
CA GLY A 89 -8.33 15.52 -1.82
C GLY A 89 -9.00 14.28 -1.21
N GLU A 90 -9.99 13.70 -1.90
CA GLU A 90 -10.63 12.44 -1.50
C GLU A 90 -9.61 11.29 -1.40
N GLU A 91 -8.72 11.18 -2.39
CA GLU A 91 -7.69 10.14 -2.43
C GLU A 91 -6.58 10.37 -1.41
N LEU A 92 -6.16 11.63 -1.20
CA LEU A 92 -5.24 11.99 -0.12
C LEU A 92 -5.82 11.62 1.25
N SER A 93 -7.11 11.90 1.48
CA SER A 93 -7.79 11.57 2.74
C SER A 93 -7.98 10.08 2.94
N ARG A 94 -8.18 9.33 1.84
CA ARG A 94 -8.32 7.87 1.84
C ARG A 94 -6.99 7.17 2.15
N LEU A 95 -5.91 7.65 1.54
CA LEU A 95 -4.59 7.02 1.61
C LEU A 95 -3.76 7.54 2.79
N GLN A 96 -3.96 8.79 3.21
CA GLN A 96 -3.18 9.46 4.26
C GLN A 96 -1.67 9.21 4.08
N PRO A 97 -1.08 9.59 2.92
CA PRO A 97 0.31 9.28 2.62
C PRO A 97 1.23 9.88 3.67
N SER A 98 2.29 9.16 4.01
CA SER A 98 3.32 9.68 4.91
C SER A 98 4.31 10.58 4.14
N GLU A 99 4.39 10.41 2.83
CA GLU A 99 5.21 11.19 1.92
C GLU A 99 4.53 11.38 0.56
N LEU A 100 4.61 12.60 0.02
CA LEU A 100 3.93 13.05 -1.18
C LEU A 100 4.93 13.62 -2.19
N VAL A 101 4.85 13.15 -3.43
CA VAL A 101 5.68 13.58 -4.57
C VAL A 101 4.80 14.26 -5.62
N PRO A 102 4.65 15.59 -5.57
CA PRO A 102 3.96 16.32 -6.63
C PRO A 102 4.79 16.37 -7.92
N VAL A 103 4.12 16.29 -9.07
CA VAL A 103 4.69 16.42 -10.41
C VAL A 103 3.82 17.39 -11.21
N ASP A 104 4.39 18.50 -11.66
CA ASP A 104 3.67 19.60 -12.33
C ASP A 104 2.42 20.07 -11.54
N TRP A 105 2.50 19.98 -10.22
CA TRP A 105 1.46 20.41 -9.28
C TRP A 105 2.14 21.06 -8.09
N GLU A 106 1.60 22.17 -7.60
CA GLU A 106 2.15 22.90 -6.44
C GLU A 106 1.15 22.82 -5.27
N PRO A 107 1.37 21.90 -4.30
CA PRO A 107 0.50 21.75 -3.14
C PRO A 107 0.27 23.03 -2.34
N ARG A 108 1.25 23.95 -2.31
CA ARG A 108 1.15 25.20 -1.54
C ARG A 108 0.25 26.25 -2.18
N GLU A 109 0.00 26.12 -3.48
CA GLU A 109 -0.86 27.02 -4.27
C GLU A 109 -2.21 26.38 -4.61
N SER A 110 -2.48 25.18 -4.10
CA SER A 110 -3.72 24.44 -4.29
C SER A 110 -4.73 24.75 -3.19
N ASP A 111 -6.02 24.63 -3.50
CA ASP A 111 -7.11 24.67 -2.51
C ASP A 111 -6.98 23.54 -1.46
N LEU A 112 -6.18 22.51 -1.76
CA LEU A 112 -5.86 21.40 -0.87
C LEU A 112 -4.77 21.71 0.16
N PHE A 113 -4.13 22.88 0.13
CA PHE A 113 -3.03 23.21 1.03
C PHE A 113 -3.37 22.93 2.50
N GLY A 114 -4.55 23.39 2.97
CA GLY A 114 -4.97 23.17 4.36
C GLY A 114 -5.17 21.69 4.72
N LEU A 115 -5.71 20.90 3.79
CA LEU A 115 -5.83 19.46 3.96
C LEU A 115 -4.45 18.81 4.07
N ILE A 116 -3.54 19.13 3.15
CA ILE A 116 -2.19 18.56 3.09
C ILE A 116 -1.40 18.94 4.35
N ASP A 117 -1.45 20.20 4.77
CA ASP A 117 -0.78 20.69 5.98
C ASP A 117 -1.30 19.95 7.23
N SER A 118 -2.61 19.75 7.33
CA SER A 118 -3.22 19.02 8.46
C SER A 118 -2.80 17.54 8.55
N MET A 119 -2.60 16.88 7.41
CA MET A 119 -2.12 15.50 7.36
C MET A 119 -0.60 15.40 7.61
N GLY A 120 0.15 16.44 7.27
CA GLY A 120 1.60 16.52 7.44
C GLY A 120 2.41 15.43 6.70
N PRO A 121 2.15 15.13 5.41
CA PRO A 121 3.07 14.33 4.62
C PRO A 121 4.38 15.10 4.43
N VAL A 122 5.51 14.39 4.35
CA VAL A 122 6.73 15.02 3.84
C VAL A 122 6.53 15.28 2.35
N ILE A 123 6.78 16.51 1.90
CA ILE A 123 6.76 16.84 0.46
C ILE A 123 8.14 16.59 -0.11
N SER A 124 8.21 15.73 -1.12
CA SER A 124 9.44 15.31 -1.79
C SER A 124 9.37 15.61 -3.27
N THR A 125 10.53 15.80 -3.90
CA THR A 125 10.61 16.25 -5.29
C THR A 125 11.18 15.17 -6.18
N VAL A 126 10.63 15.09 -7.39
CA VAL A 126 11.22 14.42 -8.55
C VAL A 126 11.25 15.45 -9.65
N GLU A 127 12.37 15.56 -10.36
CA GLU A 127 12.49 16.52 -11.45
C GLU A 127 11.51 16.18 -12.58
N ALA A 128 10.73 17.16 -13.05
CA ALA A 128 9.65 16.92 -14.02
C ALA A 128 10.12 16.23 -15.31
N TRP A 129 11.36 16.49 -15.75
CA TRP A 129 11.96 15.85 -16.92
C TRP A 129 12.21 14.34 -16.74
N GLN A 130 12.45 13.88 -15.51
CA GLN A 130 12.62 12.45 -15.20
C GLN A 130 11.33 11.66 -15.43
N VAL A 131 10.18 12.35 -15.39
CA VAL A 131 8.83 11.75 -15.47
C VAL A 131 7.98 12.41 -16.56
N ALA A 132 8.63 12.98 -17.58
CA ALA A 132 7.98 13.36 -18.83
C ALA A 132 7.36 12.11 -19.48
N THR A 133 6.30 12.28 -20.27
CA THR A 133 5.46 11.17 -20.78
C THR A 133 6.24 9.99 -21.40
N ASP A 134 7.18 10.29 -22.31
CA ASP A 134 7.97 9.25 -23.00
C ASP A 134 8.98 8.58 -22.05
N THR A 135 9.60 9.38 -21.17
CA THR A 135 10.52 8.91 -20.13
C THR A 135 9.79 8.02 -19.12
N ALA A 136 8.59 8.42 -18.70
CA ALA A 136 7.77 7.72 -17.73
C ALA A 136 7.38 6.32 -18.23
N THR A 137 6.96 6.23 -19.49
CA THR A 137 6.64 4.95 -20.14
C THR A 137 7.87 4.03 -20.15
N THR A 138 9.03 4.57 -20.53
CA THR A 138 10.30 3.82 -20.55
C THR A 138 10.73 3.35 -19.17
N ILE A 139 10.56 4.20 -18.13
CA ILE A 139 10.87 3.86 -16.74
C ILE A 139 10.07 2.64 -16.29
N LEU A 140 8.76 2.64 -16.52
CA LEU A 140 7.88 1.55 -16.10
C LEU A 140 8.10 0.28 -16.93
N GLN A 141 8.25 0.39 -18.26
CA GLN A 141 8.55 -0.76 -19.12
C GLN A 141 9.85 -1.45 -18.71
N ARG A 142 10.90 -0.67 -18.42
CA ARG A 142 12.18 -1.21 -17.91
C ARG A 142 12.04 -1.84 -16.54
N HIS A 143 11.29 -1.22 -15.64
CA HIS A 143 11.09 -1.70 -14.28
C HIS A 143 10.33 -3.03 -14.25
N PHE A 144 9.21 -3.12 -14.96
CA PHE A 144 8.38 -4.33 -15.04
C PHE A 144 8.84 -5.34 -16.08
N GLN A 145 9.88 -5.02 -16.87
CA GLN A 145 10.42 -5.86 -17.93
C GLN A 145 9.37 -6.25 -19.00
N VAL A 146 8.56 -5.27 -19.42
CA VAL A 146 7.48 -5.45 -20.41
C VAL A 146 7.66 -4.54 -21.62
N SER A 147 7.13 -4.95 -22.77
CA SER A 147 7.16 -4.14 -23.99
C SER A 147 6.06 -3.08 -24.06
N THR A 148 4.94 -3.27 -23.36
CA THR A 148 3.82 -2.31 -23.28
C THR A 148 3.25 -2.26 -21.87
N LEU A 149 2.55 -1.19 -21.52
CA LEU A 149 1.90 -1.02 -20.22
C LEU A 149 0.41 -1.35 -20.25
N ASP A 150 -0.09 -1.88 -21.37
CA ASP A 150 -1.51 -2.15 -21.57
C ASP A 150 -2.02 -3.21 -20.60
N GLY A 151 -1.19 -4.20 -20.26
CA GLY A 151 -1.49 -5.23 -19.27
C GLY A 151 -1.69 -4.68 -17.85
N PHE A 152 -1.23 -3.46 -17.57
CA PHE A 152 -1.47 -2.76 -16.31
C PHE A 152 -2.64 -1.77 -16.39
N GLY A 153 -3.37 -1.72 -17.51
CA GLY A 153 -4.49 -0.80 -17.72
C GLY A 153 -4.08 0.66 -17.93
N LEU A 154 -2.83 0.92 -18.33
CA LEU A 154 -2.30 2.28 -18.51
C LEU A 154 -2.44 2.84 -19.93
N GLN A 155 -3.07 2.11 -20.84
CA GLN A 155 -3.26 2.56 -22.22
C GLN A 155 -4.02 3.91 -22.25
N GLY A 156 -3.38 4.95 -22.80
CA GLY A 156 -3.93 6.31 -22.86
C GLY A 156 -4.02 7.06 -21.52
N ARG A 157 -3.54 6.48 -20.41
CA ARG A 157 -3.59 7.08 -19.07
C ARG A 157 -2.28 7.78 -18.72
N LEU A 158 -1.95 8.82 -19.48
CA LEU A 158 -0.63 9.46 -19.41
C LEU A 158 -0.28 9.99 -18.01
N GLN A 159 -1.22 10.64 -17.30
CA GLN A 159 -0.90 11.17 -15.98
C GLN A 159 -0.73 10.06 -14.94
N ALA A 160 -1.50 8.97 -15.03
CA ALA A 160 -1.28 7.78 -14.18
C ALA A 160 0.11 7.18 -14.40
N THR A 161 0.53 7.03 -15.68
CA THR A 161 1.88 6.58 -16.05
C THR A 161 2.96 7.49 -15.46
N ARG A 162 2.79 8.82 -15.53
CA ARG A 162 3.73 9.79 -14.96
C ARG A 162 3.81 9.71 -13.44
N ALA A 163 2.68 9.62 -12.74
CA ALA A 163 2.65 9.45 -11.29
C ALA A 163 3.33 8.15 -10.85
N ALA A 164 3.05 7.03 -11.53
CA ALA A 164 3.69 5.75 -11.23
C ALA A 164 5.20 5.79 -11.52
N ALA A 165 5.62 6.42 -12.63
CA ALA A 165 7.03 6.62 -12.92
C ALA A 165 7.74 7.50 -11.88
N ALA A 166 7.05 8.49 -11.30
CA ALA A 166 7.60 9.33 -10.23
C ALA A 166 7.86 8.51 -8.95
N VAL A 167 6.96 7.61 -8.57
CA VAL A 167 7.19 6.66 -7.48
C VAL A 167 8.44 5.81 -7.77
N VAL A 168 8.54 5.23 -8.96
CA VAL A 168 9.68 4.38 -9.35
C VAL A 168 10.99 5.18 -9.39
N ALA A 169 11.00 6.39 -9.94
CA ALA A 169 12.18 7.25 -10.00
C ALA A 169 12.64 7.65 -8.60
N TYR A 170 11.71 8.07 -7.74
CA TYR A 170 11.98 8.43 -6.36
C TYR A 170 12.57 7.26 -5.56
N LEU A 171 11.94 6.08 -5.64
CA LEU A 171 12.41 4.88 -4.94
C LEU A 171 13.75 4.39 -5.46
N ARG A 172 14.04 4.57 -6.75
CA ARG A 172 15.34 4.19 -7.33
C ARG A 172 16.49 4.98 -6.72
N GLU A 173 16.26 6.23 -6.34
CA GLU A 173 17.27 7.06 -5.66
C GLU A 173 17.30 6.81 -4.16
N MET A 174 16.13 6.75 -3.51
CA MET A 174 16.05 6.70 -2.06
C MET A 174 16.23 5.29 -1.50
N GLN A 175 15.63 4.27 -2.11
CA GLN A 175 15.59 2.91 -1.56
C GLN A 175 15.63 1.84 -2.67
N PRO A 176 16.77 1.70 -3.41
CA PRO A 176 16.86 0.81 -4.56
C PRO A 176 16.50 -0.65 -4.25
N GLY A 177 16.86 -1.13 -3.05
CA GLY A 177 16.55 -2.50 -2.61
C GLY A 177 15.04 -2.74 -2.48
N ALA A 178 14.27 -1.77 -2.01
CA ALA A 178 12.82 -1.92 -1.85
C ALA A 178 12.05 -1.77 -3.16
N LEU A 179 12.61 -1.05 -4.14
CA LEU A 179 12.01 -0.95 -5.48
C LEU A 179 11.80 -2.33 -6.12
N THR A 180 12.67 -3.31 -5.82
CA THR A 180 12.56 -4.69 -6.32
C THR A 180 11.27 -5.41 -5.90
N GLN A 181 10.60 -4.95 -4.85
CA GLN A 181 9.33 -5.54 -4.38
C GLN A 181 8.13 -5.14 -5.21
N LEU A 182 8.23 -4.03 -5.95
CA LEU A 182 7.12 -3.52 -6.75
C LEU A 182 7.07 -4.29 -8.07
N THR A 183 6.67 -5.55 -8.03
CA THR A 183 6.70 -6.47 -9.18
C THR A 183 5.52 -6.33 -10.13
N SER A 184 4.45 -5.65 -9.69
CA SER A 184 3.26 -5.38 -10.49
C SER A 184 2.69 -4.00 -10.17
N LEU A 185 1.87 -3.47 -11.08
CA LEU A 185 1.16 -2.20 -10.91
C LEU A 185 -0.32 -2.44 -11.15
N HIS A 186 -1.15 -2.07 -10.18
CA HIS A 186 -2.59 -2.25 -10.27
C HIS A 186 -3.25 -0.92 -10.65
N SER A 187 -3.92 -0.87 -11.80
CA SER A 187 -4.78 0.27 -12.09
C SER A 187 -6.17 0.07 -11.48
N TYR A 188 -6.64 1.08 -10.76
CA TYR A 188 -7.98 1.09 -10.14
C TYR A 188 -8.79 2.28 -10.62
N HIS A 189 -10.10 2.23 -10.41
CA HIS A 189 -11.01 3.31 -10.72
C HIS A 189 -11.63 3.86 -9.44
N VAL A 190 -11.57 5.18 -9.25
CA VAL A 190 -12.16 5.84 -8.06
C VAL A 190 -13.65 5.52 -7.90
N GLY A 191 -14.36 5.27 -9.01
CA GLY A 191 -15.78 4.88 -9.01
C GLY A 191 -16.09 3.42 -8.64
N GLU A 192 -15.09 2.57 -8.35
CA GLU A 192 -15.32 1.18 -7.91
C GLU A 192 -15.83 1.09 -6.47
N PHE A 193 -15.59 2.15 -5.69
CA PHE A 193 -15.90 2.22 -4.27
C PHE A 193 -16.79 3.43 -3.97
N MET A 194 -17.48 3.37 -2.82
CA MET A 194 -18.21 4.51 -2.31
C MET A 194 -17.25 5.65 -2.02
N THR A 195 -17.42 6.76 -2.74
CA THR A 195 -16.66 7.98 -2.49
C THR A 195 -17.13 8.62 -1.19
N LEU A 196 -16.20 8.83 -0.28
CA LEU A 196 -16.40 9.53 0.99
C LEU A 196 -15.40 10.68 1.05
N ASP A 197 -15.91 11.89 1.17
CA ASP A 197 -15.08 13.09 1.35
C ASP A 197 -14.39 13.07 2.73
N GLU A 198 -13.41 13.96 2.88
CA GLU A 198 -12.65 14.11 4.12
C GLU A 198 -13.56 14.37 5.33
N SER A 199 -14.53 15.27 5.15
CA SER A 199 -15.47 15.65 6.21
C SER A 199 -16.29 14.46 6.69
N THR A 200 -16.83 13.63 5.79
CA THR A 200 -17.60 12.43 6.14
C THR A 200 -16.71 11.40 6.84
N ARG A 201 -15.51 11.14 6.33
CA ARG A 201 -14.57 10.17 6.95
C ARG A 201 -14.20 10.56 8.37
N ARG A 202 -13.95 11.86 8.59
CA ARG A 202 -13.61 12.43 9.89
C ARG A 202 -14.79 12.43 10.85
N ASN A 203 -15.98 12.84 10.39
CA ASN A 203 -17.19 12.89 11.21
C ASN A 203 -17.71 11.50 11.61
N LEU A 204 -17.50 10.50 10.75
CA LEU A 204 -17.82 9.10 11.06
C LEU A 204 -16.77 8.41 11.93
N GLU A 205 -15.62 9.07 12.20
CA GLU A 205 -14.49 8.51 12.94
C GLU A 205 -14.16 7.09 12.44
N LEU A 206 -13.99 6.94 11.11
CA LEU A 206 -13.85 5.60 10.51
C LEU A 206 -12.62 4.85 11.04
N THR A 207 -11.50 5.56 11.14
CA THR A 207 -10.21 4.97 11.54
C THR A 207 -9.61 5.58 12.79
N GLU A 208 -9.93 6.83 13.09
CA GLU A 208 -9.43 7.58 14.25
C GLU A 208 -10.49 8.54 14.77
N THR A 209 -10.40 8.91 16.05
CA THR A 209 -11.29 9.88 16.68
C THR A 209 -10.90 11.32 16.34
N ILE A 210 -11.87 12.23 16.34
CA ILE A 210 -11.69 13.65 16.01
C ILE A 210 -10.81 14.36 17.06
N ARG A 211 -10.91 13.96 18.33
CA ARG A 211 -10.27 14.68 19.45
C ARG A 211 -8.85 14.20 19.74
N SER A 212 -8.63 12.89 19.78
CA SER A 212 -7.36 12.33 20.19
C SER A 212 -6.57 11.71 19.04
N HIS A 213 -7.15 11.64 17.83
CA HIS A 213 -6.56 10.95 16.68
C HIS A 213 -6.19 9.48 16.99
N ASP A 214 -6.86 8.89 17.97
CA ASP A 214 -6.65 7.50 18.36
C ASP A 214 -7.58 6.58 17.57
N ALA A 215 -7.10 5.38 17.25
CA ALA A 215 -7.98 4.32 16.77
C ALA A 215 -8.99 3.89 17.85
N LYS A 216 -8.65 4.02 19.14
CA LYS A 216 -9.57 3.67 20.23
C LYS A 216 -10.74 4.65 20.29
N GLY A 217 -11.95 4.13 20.13
CA GLY A 217 -13.18 4.92 20.08
C GLY A 217 -13.70 5.17 18.66
N SER A 218 -12.88 4.91 17.64
CA SER A 218 -13.28 4.95 16.23
C SER A 218 -14.00 3.66 15.81
N LEU A 219 -14.63 3.65 14.63
CA LEU A 219 -15.26 2.44 14.07
C LEU A 219 -14.23 1.30 13.93
N LEU A 220 -13.04 1.59 13.41
CA LEU A 220 -11.94 0.64 13.32
C LEU A 220 -11.56 0.09 14.70
N GLY A 221 -11.46 0.94 15.74
CA GLY A 221 -11.13 0.48 17.09
C GLY A 221 -12.16 -0.47 17.71
N VAL A 222 -13.43 -0.36 17.30
CA VAL A 222 -14.49 -1.27 17.72
C VAL A 222 -14.42 -2.59 16.96
N LEU A 223 -14.23 -2.54 15.64
CA LEU A 223 -14.28 -3.71 14.75
C LEU A 223 -12.98 -4.51 14.69
N ASP A 224 -11.83 -3.89 14.93
CA ASP A 224 -10.54 -4.55 14.77
C ASP A 224 -10.28 -5.60 15.87
N ARG A 225 -10.70 -6.84 15.58
CA ARG A 225 -10.41 -8.07 16.32
C ARG A 225 -9.58 -9.05 15.49
N THR A 226 -8.84 -8.51 14.52
CA THR A 226 -7.98 -9.28 13.62
C THR A 226 -6.82 -9.91 14.39
N GLN A 227 -6.42 -11.12 13.97
CA GLN A 227 -5.37 -11.90 14.65
C GLN A 227 -3.97 -11.65 14.09
N THR A 228 -3.87 -10.92 12.97
CA THR A 228 -2.61 -10.63 12.28
C THR A 228 -2.53 -9.15 11.90
N PRO A 229 -1.31 -8.55 11.88
CA PRO A 229 -1.08 -7.20 11.38
C PRO A 229 -1.62 -6.97 9.96
N MET A 230 -1.38 -7.90 9.04
CA MET A 230 -1.89 -7.83 7.67
C MET A 230 -3.42 -7.84 7.60
N GLY A 231 -4.09 -8.60 8.47
CA GLY A 231 -5.54 -8.56 8.62
C GLY A 231 -6.05 -7.19 9.10
N GLY A 232 -5.34 -6.58 10.05
CA GLY A 232 -5.64 -5.22 10.52
C GLY A 232 -5.54 -4.16 9.42
N ARG A 233 -4.48 -4.23 8.60
CA ARG A 233 -4.30 -3.37 7.43
C ARG A 233 -5.42 -3.58 6.40
N LEU A 234 -5.79 -4.83 6.14
CA LEU A 234 -6.89 -5.18 5.22
C LEU A 234 -8.24 -4.63 5.70
N LEU A 235 -8.55 -4.79 6.99
CA LEU A 235 -9.79 -4.25 7.57
C LEU A 235 -9.84 -2.72 7.47
N ARG A 236 -8.75 -2.04 7.83
CA ARG A 236 -8.64 -0.57 7.70
C ARG A 236 -8.90 -0.13 6.26
N ARG A 237 -8.31 -0.83 5.28
CA ARG A 237 -8.53 -0.56 3.85
C ARG A 237 -9.99 -0.75 3.46
N TRP A 238 -10.63 -1.84 3.85
CA TRP A 238 -12.05 -2.10 3.53
C TRP A 238 -12.98 -1.04 4.11
N LEU A 239 -12.72 -0.55 5.33
CA LEU A 239 -13.47 0.58 5.90
C LEU A 239 -13.27 1.86 5.09
N SER A 240 -12.08 2.07 4.55
CA SER A 240 -11.76 3.22 3.70
C SER A 240 -12.24 3.09 2.26
N GLN A 241 -12.63 1.90 1.80
CA GLN A 241 -13.06 1.60 0.43
C GLN A 241 -14.32 0.71 0.44
N PRO A 242 -15.49 1.23 0.85
CA PRO A 242 -16.72 0.45 0.82
C PRO A 242 -17.07 0.05 -0.62
N LEU A 243 -17.39 -1.22 -0.84
CA LEU A 243 -17.74 -1.73 -2.16
C LEU A 243 -19.08 -1.17 -2.65
N LEU A 244 -19.20 -0.95 -3.96
CA LEU A 244 -20.49 -0.67 -4.61
C LEU A 244 -21.07 -1.89 -5.33
N ASN A 245 -20.24 -2.90 -5.60
CA ASN A 245 -20.65 -4.11 -6.30
C ASN A 245 -21.40 -5.05 -5.35
N VAL A 246 -22.72 -5.19 -5.54
CA VAL A 246 -23.60 -6.04 -4.72
C VAL A 246 -23.15 -7.50 -4.70
N ALA A 247 -22.69 -8.05 -5.82
CA ALA A 247 -22.21 -9.43 -5.85
C ALA A 247 -20.94 -9.61 -5.00
N ALA A 248 -20.01 -8.65 -5.02
CA ALA A 248 -18.82 -8.67 -4.17
C ALA A 248 -19.16 -8.50 -2.68
N ILE A 249 -20.14 -7.66 -2.37
CA ILE A 249 -20.68 -7.50 -1.00
C ILE A 249 -21.27 -8.82 -0.52
N ASN A 250 -22.15 -9.45 -1.31
CA ASN A 250 -22.78 -10.72 -0.96
C ASN A 250 -21.74 -11.83 -0.78
N ARG A 251 -20.71 -11.92 -1.62
CA ARG A 251 -19.62 -12.88 -1.41
C ARG A 251 -18.92 -12.70 -0.05
N ARG A 252 -18.68 -11.46 0.37
CA ARG A 252 -18.11 -11.19 1.71
C ARG A 252 -19.09 -11.57 2.82
N LEU A 253 -20.39 -11.31 2.64
CA LEU A 253 -21.44 -11.67 3.60
C LEU A 253 -21.59 -13.19 3.73
N ASP A 254 -21.59 -13.93 2.62
CA ASP A 254 -21.66 -15.39 2.60
C ASP A 254 -20.49 -16.00 3.37
N ALA A 255 -19.29 -15.45 3.17
CA ALA A 255 -18.11 -15.90 3.88
C ALA A 255 -18.15 -15.59 5.38
N VAL A 256 -18.68 -14.42 5.77
CA VAL A 256 -18.95 -14.12 7.19
C VAL A 256 -19.99 -15.08 7.76
N GLN A 257 -21.07 -15.33 7.03
CA GLN A 257 -22.18 -16.20 7.45
C GLN A 257 -21.70 -17.62 7.72
N ALA A 258 -20.87 -18.19 6.83
CA ALA A 258 -20.26 -19.51 7.03
C ALA A 258 -19.52 -19.62 8.38
N PHE A 259 -18.76 -18.58 8.75
CA PHE A 259 -18.09 -18.55 10.05
C PHE A 259 -19.01 -18.21 11.22
N VAL A 260 -20.12 -17.51 11.01
CA VAL A 260 -21.10 -17.22 12.06
C VAL A 260 -21.83 -18.50 12.46
N ASP A 261 -22.27 -19.28 11.46
CA ASP A 261 -23.01 -20.52 11.63
C ASP A 261 -22.14 -21.62 12.26
N ASP A 262 -20.84 -21.66 11.95
CA ASP A 262 -19.89 -22.58 12.56
C ASP A 262 -18.97 -21.89 13.57
N THR A 263 -19.44 -21.82 14.82
CA THR A 263 -18.68 -21.24 15.93
C THR A 263 -17.41 -22.03 16.28
N PRO A 264 -17.42 -23.37 16.40
CA PRO A 264 -16.20 -24.16 16.59
C PRO A 264 -15.12 -23.87 15.55
N LEU A 265 -15.44 -23.95 14.26
CA LEU A 265 -14.49 -23.66 13.17
C LEU A 265 -13.94 -22.24 13.27
N ARG A 266 -14.80 -21.25 13.54
CA ARG A 266 -14.38 -19.85 13.70
C ARG A 266 -13.40 -19.68 14.85
N LEU A 267 -13.60 -20.35 15.99
CA LEU A 267 -12.71 -20.27 17.14
C LEU A 267 -11.37 -20.95 16.87
N GLU A 268 -11.39 -22.15 16.28
CA GLU A 268 -10.19 -22.90 15.93
C GLU A 268 -9.34 -22.16 14.89
N LEU A 269 -9.97 -21.63 13.83
CA LEU A 269 -9.27 -20.81 12.84
C LEU A 269 -8.63 -19.57 13.49
N ARG A 270 -9.35 -18.89 14.40
CA ARG A 270 -8.79 -17.73 15.11
C ARG A 270 -7.58 -18.10 15.94
N GLU A 271 -7.58 -19.26 16.59
CA GLU A 271 -6.44 -19.76 17.34
C GLU A 271 -5.25 -20.07 16.43
N GLN A 272 -5.48 -20.70 15.27
CA GLN A 272 -4.41 -20.95 14.30
C GLN A 272 -3.81 -19.66 13.74
N LEU A 273 -4.66 -18.67 13.44
CA LEU A 273 -4.21 -17.36 12.94
C LEU A 273 -3.49 -16.53 14.00
N ASN A 274 -3.78 -16.76 15.28
CA ASN A 274 -3.13 -16.06 16.36
C ASN A 274 -1.62 -16.34 16.38
N GLY A 275 -0.83 -15.29 16.48
CA GLY A 275 0.64 -15.40 16.48
C GLY A 275 1.28 -15.70 15.12
N LEU A 276 0.55 -15.66 14.00
CA LEU A 276 1.16 -15.72 12.66
C LEU A 276 2.02 -14.48 12.34
N GLY A 277 1.97 -13.42 13.15
CA GLY A 277 2.77 -12.22 12.94
C GLY A 277 2.56 -11.58 11.56
N ASP A 278 3.57 -10.85 11.08
CA ASP A 278 3.48 -10.04 9.87
C ASP A 278 4.23 -10.67 8.68
N LEU A 279 3.70 -11.80 8.19
CA LEU A 279 4.29 -12.54 7.07
C LEU A 279 4.54 -11.67 5.84
N GLU A 280 3.61 -10.76 5.53
CA GLU A 280 3.71 -9.85 4.39
C GLU A 280 4.97 -8.97 4.50
N ARG A 281 5.19 -8.30 5.64
CA ARG A 281 6.39 -7.48 5.84
C ARG A 281 7.66 -8.29 6.02
N TRP A 282 7.60 -9.50 6.60
CA TRP A 282 8.75 -10.39 6.71
C TRP A 282 9.26 -10.83 5.34
N THR A 283 8.38 -11.34 4.49
CA THR A 283 8.73 -11.78 3.13
C THR A 283 9.35 -10.62 2.34
N ASN A 284 8.76 -9.43 2.40
CA ASN A 284 9.32 -8.25 1.74
C ASN A 284 10.74 -7.91 2.24
N ARG A 285 11.01 -7.98 3.55
CA ARG A 285 12.37 -7.77 4.08
C ARG A 285 13.37 -8.83 3.64
N VAL A 286 12.95 -10.08 3.48
CA VAL A 286 13.81 -11.16 2.97
C VAL A 286 14.24 -10.85 1.55
N VAL A 287 13.30 -10.50 0.68
CA VAL A 287 13.61 -10.21 -0.73
C VAL A 287 14.44 -8.91 -0.85
N GLN A 288 14.23 -7.94 0.03
CA GLN A 288 15.07 -6.72 0.12
C GLN A 288 16.48 -6.96 0.67
N GLY A 289 16.78 -8.15 1.21
CA GLY A 289 18.07 -8.46 1.81
C GLY A 289 18.33 -7.75 3.15
N VAL A 290 17.26 -7.33 3.85
CA VAL A 290 17.33 -6.63 5.15
C VAL A 290 16.58 -7.36 6.27
N ALA A 291 16.20 -8.63 6.04
CA ALA A 291 15.56 -9.46 7.04
C ALA A 291 16.48 -9.74 8.24
N LEU A 292 15.88 -9.74 9.43
CA LEU A 292 16.53 -10.14 10.67
C LEU A 292 16.37 -11.65 10.92
N PRO A 293 17.23 -12.30 11.73
CA PRO A 293 17.07 -13.71 12.07
C PRO A 293 15.67 -14.05 12.64
N ARG A 294 15.10 -13.14 13.45
CA ARG A 294 13.73 -13.28 13.98
C ARG A 294 12.66 -13.29 12.89
N ASP A 295 12.88 -12.60 11.78
CA ASP A 295 11.93 -12.57 10.66
C ASP A 295 11.89 -13.95 9.99
N LEU A 296 13.06 -14.57 9.78
CA LEU A 296 13.16 -15.93 9.22
C LEU A 296 12.55 -16.98 10.15
N VAL A 297 12.76 -16.84 11.47
CA VAL A 297 12.13 -17.69 12.48
C VAL A 297 10.60 -17.54 12.44
N GLY A 298 10.09 -16.30 12.37
CA GLY A 298 8.67 -16.02 12.24
C GLY A 298 8.06 -16.61 10.97
N ILE A 299 8.74 -16.46 9.82
CA ILE A 299 8.32 -17.10 8.56
C ILE A 299 8.22 -18.61 8.72
N ARG A 300 9.24 -19.26 9.29
CA ARG A 300 9.22 -20.71 9.54
C ARG A 300 8.01 -21.11 10.38
N GLU A 301 7.77 -20.40 11.48
CA GLU A 301 6.65 -20.69 12.39
C GLU A 301 5.29 -20.54 11.70
N VAL A 302 5.14 -19.52 10.85
CA VAL A 302 3.95 -19.35 10.01
C VAL A 302 3.78 -20.51 9.05
N LEU A 303 4.83 -20.88 8.33
CA LEU A 303 4.79 -21.96 7.34
C LEU A 303 4.45 -23.32 7.98
N CYS A 304 4.85 -23.56 9.22
CA CYS A 304 4.44 -24.75 9.96
C CYS A 304 2.93 -24.78 10.30
N LYS A 305 2.28 -23.62 10.43
CA LYS A 305 0.84 -23.49 10.73
C LYS A 305 -0.06 -23.52 9.49
N VAL A 306 0.46 -23.14 8.32
CA VAL A 306 -0.32 -23.07 7.06
C VAL A 306 -1.05 -24.37 6.73
N PRO A 307 -0.45 -25.58 6.87
CA PRO A 307 -1.15 -26.83 6.59
C PRO A 307 -2.41 -27.02 7.44
N ALA A 308 -2.34 -26.74 8.75
CA ALA A 308 -3.49 -26.84 9.64
C ALA A 308 -4.59 -25.84 9.27
N VAL A 309 -4.21 -24.61 8.92
CA VAL A 309 -5.17 -23.60 8.43
C VAL A 309 -5.84 -24.08 7.14
N LYS A 310 -5.09 -24.68 6.22
CA LYS A 310 -5.62 -25.20 4.95
C LYS A 310 -6.60 -26.36 5.19
N GLU A 311 -6.25 -27.31 6.04
CA GLU A 311 -7.11 -28.44 6.39
C GLU A 311 -8.45 -27.98 6.97
N LEU A 312 -8.43 -27.00 7.88
CA LEU A 312 -9.65 -26.38 8.43
C LEU A 312 -10.51 -25.70 7.35
N MET A 313 -9.89 -25.13 6.32
CA MET A 313 -10.59 -24.51 5.19
C MET A 313 -11.13 -25.50 4.16
N GLU A 314 -10.61 -26.73 4.11
CA GLU A 314 -11.04 -27.76 3.16
C GLU A 314 -12.11 -28.71 3.75
N GLN A 315 -12.04 -29.03 5.05
CA GLN A 315 -12.90 -30.04 5.68
C GLN A 315 -14.39 -29.65 5.79
N GLU A 316 -14.70 -28.37 5.95
CA GLU A 316 -16.07 -27.90 6.27
C GLU A 316 -16.84 -27.33 5.05
N ASN A 317 -16.28 -27.47 3.84
CA ASN A 317 -16.76 -26.80 2.64
C ASN A 317 -17.02 -25.27 2.77
N PRO A 318 -16.26 -24.47 3.55
CA PRO A 318 -16.30 -23.01 3.43
C PRO A 318 -15.56 -22.56 2.17
N GLY A 319 -14.86 -23.46 1.47
CA GLY A 319 -14.03 -23.19 0.29
C GLY A 319 -14.75 -22.43 -0.84
N ALA A 320 -16.07 -22.59 -1.01
CA ALA A 320 -16.83 -21.78 -1.97
C ALA A 320 -17.04 -20.33 -1.49
N ALA A 321 -17.15 -20.10 -0.18
CA ALA A 321 -17.32 -18.78 0.43
C ALA A 321 -15.96 -18.09 0.68
N ALA A 322 -14.94 -18.84 1.07
CA ALA A 322 -13.55 -18.40 1.21
C ALA A 322 -12.87 -18.16 -0.15
N ALA A 323 -13.25 -18.89 -1.21
CA ALA A 323 -12.91 -18.54 -2.58
C ALA A 323 -13.41 -17.13 -2.94
N GLY A 324 -14.49 -16.64 -2.34
CA GLY A 324 -14.94 -15.25 -2.47
C GLY A 324 -13.92 -14.22 -1.94
N PHE A 325 -13.16 -14.54 -0.89
CA PHE A 325 -12.00 -13.76 -0.44
C PHE A 325 -10.76 -13.96 -1.33
N ALA A 326 -10.63 -15.15 -1.92
CA ALA A 326 -9.58 -15.49 -2.88
C ALA A 326 -9.95 -15.17 -4.35
N ASP A 327 -11.03 -14.46 -4.63
CA ASP A 327 -11.42 -14.07 -6.01
C ASP A 327 -11.89 -12.60 -6.08
N SER A 328 -11.92 -11.89 -4.95
CA SER A 328 -11.92 -10.43 -4.98
C SER A 328 -10.60 -9.95 -5.58
N THR A 329 -10.69 -9.03 -6.54
CA THR A 329 -9.64 -8.20 -7.13
C THR A 329 -8.86 -7.33 -6.13
N ASP A 330 -8.86 -7.70 -4.85
CA ASP A 330 -8.08 -7.10 -3.79
C ASP A 330 -6.61 -7.52 -3.99
N ALA A 331 -5.91 -6.74 -4.82
CA ALA A 331 -4.48 -6.78 -5.17
C ALA A 331 -3.47 -7.18 -4.06
N PRO A 332 -3.64 -6.84 -2.76
CA PRO A 332 -2.61 -7.10 -1.75
C PRO A 332 -2.47 -8.57 -1.31
N LEU A 333 -3.46 -9.42 -1.60
CA LEU A 333 -3.37 -10.84 -1.25
C LEU A 333 -2.75 -11.67 -2.37
N ALA A 334 -2.46 -11.09 -3.54
CA ALA A 334 -1.78 -11.79 -4.63
C ALA A 334 -0.40 -12.36 -4.24
N PRO A 335 0.45 -11.67 -3.45
CA PRO A 335 1.70 -12.24 -2.94
C PRO A 335 1.45 -13.39 -1.95
N PHE A 336 0.40 -13.32 -1.13
CA PHE A 336 0.01 -14.41 -0.21
C PHE A 336 -0.50 -15.64 -0.99
N ARG A 337 -1.27 -15.42 -2.06
CA ARG A 337 -1.71 -16.48 -2.99
C ARG A 337 -0.54 -17.12 -3.72
N HIS A 338 0.42 -16.33 -4.19
CA HIS A 338 1.61 -16.86 -4.84
C HIS A 338 2.52 -17.60 -3.85
N ALA A 339 2.69 -17.07 -2.63
CA ALA A 339 3.45 -17.77 -1.59
C ALA A 339 2.79 -19.12 -1.22
N ILE A 340 1.47 -19.18 -1.07
CA ILE A 340 0.76 -20.44 -0.83
C ILE A 340 0.79 -21.36 -2.05
N ALA A 341 0.59 -20.84 -3.27
CA ALA A 341 0.54 -21.64 -4.50
C ALA A 341 1.92 -22.13 -4.98
N THR A 342 3.02 -21.48 -4.58
CA THR A 342 4.39 -21.86 -4.95
C THR A 342 5.06 -22.73 -3.86
N LEU A 343 4.50 -22.77 -2.64
CA LEU A 343 4.91 -23.68 -1.57
C LEU A 343 4.13 -25.01 -1.55
N ILE A 344 3.14 -25.17 -2.44
CA ILE A 344 2.39 -26.40 -2.74
C ILE A 344 2.85 -26.91 -4.11
#